data_AF-A0A1I7WRZ6-F1
#
_entry.id   AF-A0A1I7WRZ6-F1
#
_cell.length_a   1.000
_cell.length_b   1.000
_cell.length_c   1.000
_cell.angle_alpha   90.00
_cell.angle_beta   90.00
_cell.angle_gamma   90.00
#
_symmetry.space_group_name_H-M   'P 1'
#
loop_
_entity.id
_entity.type
_entity.pdbx_description
1 polymer ?
#
loop_
_entity_poly.entity_id
_entity_poly.type
_entity_poly.pdbx_seq_one_letter_code
_entity_poly.pdbx_strand_id
1 'polypeptide(L)'
;MPSPGLVKCVSLMTTTFGAHPIVAKTYINLFKQDHAMILSSEFGFLVMIAMCGIERYKSVTLTEMKRVFVKLWKFRDELSEFGWLSGTEVGVTMKMVEEQTENLLSRLSDDSSWKFFGYPLISLAQSLLDSPSSKDVIVVDGRVASGCSLWIFASEVLVKKKLVASFF
;
A
#
# COMPACT_ATOMS: atom_id res chain seq x y z
N MET A 1 -15.02 -2.96 -7.90
CA MET A 1 -14.56 -1.65 -7.40
C MET A 1 -14.95 -1.46 -5.96
N PRO A 2 -14.13 -0.75 -5.14
CA PRO A 2 -14.65 -0.09 -3.93
C PRO A 2 -16.00 0.51 -4.31
N SER A 3 -16.99 0.47 -3.42
CA SER A 3 -18.35 0.87 -3.82
C SER A 3 -18.29 2.23 -4.54
N PRO A 4 -19.07 2.47 -5.62
CA PRO A 4 -18.97 3.73 -6.36
C PRO A 4 -19.08 4.96 -5.45
N GLY A 5 -19.85 4.85 -4.36
CA GLY A 5 -19.90 5.84 -3.28
C GLY A 5 -18.55 6.04 -2.57
N LEU A 6 -17.86 4.95 -2.20
CA LEU A 6 -16.55 5.02 -1.57
C LEU A 6 -15.48 5.68 -2.46
N VAL A 7 -15.41 5.32 -3.75
CA VAL A 7 -14.47 5.97 -4.70
C VAL A 7 -14.75 7.47 -4.80
N LYS A 8 -16.02 7.86 -4.86
CA LYS A 8 -16.43 9.27 -4.87
C LYS A 8 -16.02 9.98 -3.58
N CYS A 9 -16.13 9.34 -2.42
CA CYS A 9 -15.66 9.90 -1.14
C CYS A 9 -14.14 10.10 -1.13
N VAL A 10 -13.36 9.15 -1.64
CA VAL A 10 -11.90 9.27 -1.73
C VAL A 10 -11.50 10.41 -2.70
N SER A 11 -12.18 10.51 -3.84
CA SER A 11 -11.99 11.60 -4.80
C SER A 11 -12.33 12.98 -4.21
N LEU A 12 -13.42 13.08 -3.45
CA LEU A 12 -13.77 14.32 -2.75
C LEU A 12 -12.74 14.70 -1.68
N MET A 13 -12.25 13.71 -0.93
CA MET A 13 -11.24 13.93 0.12
C MET A 13 -9.91 14.39 -0.48
N THR A 14 -9.45 13.74 -1.56
CA THR A 14 -8.23 14.14 -2.27
C THR A 14 -8.35 15.51 -2.94
N THR A 15 -9.53 15.86 -3.45
CA THR A 15 -9.84 17.23 -3.94
C THR A 15 -9.74 18.25 -2.80
N THR A 16 -10.31 17.93 -1.64
CA THR A 16 -10.23 18.75 -0.43
C THR A 16 -8.78 18.95 0.01
N PHE A 17 -7.95 17.91 -0.03
CA PHE A 17 -6.52 18.01 0.25
C PHE A 17 -5.77 18.95 -0.70
N GLY A 18 -6.12 18.91 -1.99
CA GLY A 18 -5.56 19.82 -3.00
C GLY A 18 -5.89 21.28 -2.71
N ALA A 19 -7.14 21.56 -2.35
CA ALA A 19 -7.64 22.91 -2.04
C ALA A 19 -7.20 23.41 -0.65
N HIS A 20 -7.08 22.52 0.33
CA HIS A 20 -6.81 22.86 1.72
C HIS A 20 -5.59 22.06 2.26
N PRO A 21 -4.35 22.57 2.08
CA PRO A 21 -3.15 21.85 2.47
C PRO A 21 -3.05 21.51 3.96
N ILE A 22 -3.69 22.31 4.82
CA ILE A 22 -3.74 22.07 6.26
C ILE A 22 -4.48 20.76 6.55
N VAL A 23 -5.60 20.51 5.87
CA VAL A 23 -6.39 19.28 6.05
C VAL A 23 -5.57 18.05 5.64
N ALA A 24 -4.84 18.13 4.51
CA ALA A 24 -3.96 17.06 4.06
C ALA A 24 -2.84 16.77 5.06
N LYS A 25 -2.20 17.82 5.61
CA LYS A 25 -1.16 17.68 6.64
C LYS A 25 -1.71 17.05 7.92
N THR A 26 -2.89 17.47 8.36
CA THR A 26 -3.56 16.88 9.52
C THR A 26 -3.85 15.40 9.29
N TYR A 27 -4.30 15.01 8.09
CA TYR A 27 -4.55 13.62 7.76
C TYR A 27 -3.27 12.76 7.75
N ILE A 28 -2.18 13.27 7.15
CA ILE A 28 -0.87 12.58 7.19
C ILE A 28 -0.37 12.46 8.64
N ASN A 29 -0.58 13.48 9.48
CA ASN A 29 -0.20 13.43 10.89
C ASN A 29 -1.05 12.41 11.67
N LEU A 30 -2.33 12.29 11.35
CA LEU A 30 -3.19 11.25 11.92
C LEU A 30 -2.67 9.86 11.53
N PHE A 31 -2.32 9.64 10.26
CA PHE A 31 -1.69 8.39 9.82
C PHE A 31 -0.38 8.07 10.55
N LYS A 32 0.46 9.08 10.81
CA LYS A 32 1.71 8.91 11.58
C LYS A 32 1.45 8.45 13.01
N GLN A 33 0.39 8.96 13.63
CA GLN A 33 0.04 8.66 15.02
C GLN A 33 -0.67 7.31 15.15
N ASP A 34 -1.62 7.03 14.25
CA ASP A 34 -2.49 5.87 14.31
C ASP A 34 -2.69 5.25 12.92
N HIS A 35 -1.63 4.62 12.42
CA HIS A 35 -1.65 3.94 11.12
C HIS A 35 -2.54 2.68 11.15
N ALA A 36 -2.70 2.02 12.29
CA ALA A 36 -3.52 0.82 12.41
C ALA A 36 -5.00 1.15 12.16
N MET A 37 -5.51 2.23 12.77
CA MET A 37 -6.87 2.72 12.51
C MET A 37 -7.08 3.08 11.04
N ILE A 38 -6.13 3.79 10.42
CA ILE A 38 -6.25 4.24 9.03
C ILE A 38 -6.18 3.07 8.05
N LEU A 39 -5.23 2.14 8.22
CA LEU A 39 -5.01 1.02 7.30
C LEU A 39 -6.02 -0.11 7.47
N SER A 40 -6.65 -0.23 8.65
CA SER A 40 -7.72 -1.21 8.87
C SER A 40 -9.07 -0.77 8.25
N SER A 41 -9.15 0.46 7.72
CA SER A 41 -10.32 0.97 7.00
C SER A 41 -10.08 1.01 5.50
N GLU A 42 -10.99 0.41 4.70
CA GLU A 42 -10.92 0.49 3.23
C GLU A 42 -10.86 1.96 2.74
N PHE A 43 -11.62 2.86 3.38
CA PHE A 43 -11.55 4.30 3.06
C PHE A 43 -10.17 4.88 3.37
N GLY A 44 -9.64 4.64 4.57
CA GLY A 44 -8.37 5.21 5.00
C GLY A 44 -7.20 4.72 4.15
N PHE A 45 -7.15 3.42 3.89
CA PHE A 45 -6.19 2.81 2.98
C PHE A 45 -6.25 3.43 1.58
N LEU A 46 -7.44 3.52 0.97
CA LEU A 46 -7.59 4.08 -0.38
C LEU A 46 -7.22 5.57 -0.44
N VAL A 47 -7.51 6.34 0.61
CA VAL A 47 -7.06 7.74 0.70
C VAL A 47 -5.53 7.79 0.73
N MET A 48 -4.87 6.96 1.53
CA MET A 48 -3.40 6.92 1.60
C MET A 48 -2.77 6.49 0.27
N ILE A 49 -3.33 5.50 -0.42
CA ILE A 49 -2.91 5.11 -1.77
C ILE A 49 -3.08 6.27 -2.74
N ALA A 50 -4.25 6.93 -2.78
CA ALA A 50 -4.48 8.06 -3.68
C ALA A 50 -3.53 9.24 -3.39
N MET A 51 -3.22 9.49 -2.11
CA MET A 51 -2.25 10.51 -1.72
C MET A 51 -0.82 10.23 -2.23
N CYS A 52 -0.43 8.97 -2.38
CA CYS A 52 0.84 8.60 -3.05
C CYS A 52 0.86 9.02 -4.54
N GLY A 53 -0.29 9.32 -5.14
CA GLY A 53 -0.43 9.83 -6.51
C GLY A 53 -0.46 11.35 -6.64
N ILE A 54 -0.63 12.09 -5.55
CA ILE A 54 -0.73 13.55 -5.59
C ILE A 54 0.67 14.15 -5.50
N GLU A 55 1.16 14.79 -6.56
CA GLU A 55 2.54 15.27 -6.67
C GLU A 55 3.03 16.04 -5.43
N ARG A 56 2.20 16.94 -4.89
CA ARG A 56 2.50 17.72 -3.68
C ARG A 56 2.78 16.86 -2.43
N TYR A 57 2.13 15.71 -2.31
CA TYR A 57 2.18 14.85 -1.12
C TYR A 57 2.90 13.51 -1.38
N LYS A 58 3.14 13.16 -2.65
CA LYS A 58 3.66 11.87 -3.10
C LYS A 58 4.88 11.43 -2.29
N SER A 59 5.91 12.28 -2.22
CA SER A 59 7.16 11.94 -1.52
C SER A 59 6.96 11.66 -0.03
N VAL A 60 6.23 12.53 0.68
CA VAL A 60 5.97 12.34 2.11
C VAL A 60 5.10 11.12 2.35
N THR A 61 4.00 10.96 1.61
CA THR A 61 3.08 9.84 1.79
C THR A 61 3.75 8.51 1.47
N LEU A 62 4.53 8.42 0.39
CA LEU A 62 5.30 7.20 0.06
C LEU A 62 6.31 6.86 1.16
N THR A 63 7.02 7.85 1.69
CA THR A 63 8.00 7.65 2.77
C THR A 63 7.32 7.12 4.03
N GLU A 64 6.18 7.69 4.41
CA GLU A 64 5.41 7.28 5.59
C GLU A 64 4.82 5.87 5.41
N MET A 65 4.18 5.60 4.27
CA MET A 65 3.63 4.28 3.94
C MET A 65 4.73 3.22 3.91
N LYS A 66 5.88 3.51 3.25
CA LYS A 66 7.04 2.61 3.22
C LYS A 66 7.49 2.28 4.64
N ARG A 67 7.67 3.28 5.50
CA ARG A 67 8.12 3.07 6.88
C ARG A 67 7.16 2.18 7.67
N VAL A 68 5.85 2.43 7.54
CA VAL A 68 4.83 1.62 8.23
C VAL A 68 4.83 0.18 7.73
N PHE A 69 4.84 -0.04 6.41
CA PHE A 69 4.85 -1.38 5.83
C PHE A 69 6.11 -2.16 6.23
N VAL A 70 7.29 -1.53 6.15
CA VAL A 70 8.55 -2.13 6.60
C VAL A 70 8.45 -2.55 8.07
N LYS A 71 7.91 -1.69 8.94
CA LYS A 71 7.74 -1.99 10.36
C LYS A 71 6.79 -3.19 10.59
N LEU A 72 5.62 -3.17 9.95
CA LEU A 72 4.60 -4.21 10.10
C LEU A 72 5.13 -5.57 9.60
N TRP A 73 5.74 -5.61 8.43
CA TRP A 73 6.26 -6.86 7.87
C TRP A 73 7.51 -7.37 8.58
N LYS A 74 8.39 -6.49 9.05
CA LYS A 74 9.51 -6.90 9.90
C LYS A 74 9.00 -7.58 11.17
N PHE A 75 7.97 -7.03 11.81
CA PHE A 75 7.33 -7.63 12.98
C PHE A 75 6.73 -9.01 12.66
N ARG A 76 6.10 -9.19 11.49
CA ARG A 76 5.65 -10.51 11.02
C ARG A 76 6.80 -11.49 10.86
N ASP A 77 7.88 -11.10 10.20
CA ASP A 77 9.01 -11.99 9.98
C ASP A 77 9.64 -12.43 11.30
N GLU A 78 9.80 -11.50 12.26
CA GLU A 78 10.32 -11.77 13.61
C GLU A 78 9.40 -12.67 14.43
N LEU A 79 8.07 -12.53 14.27
CA LEU A 79 7.11 -13.27 15.07
C LEU A 79 6.49 -14.50 14.39
N SER A 80 6.86 -14.77 13.13
CA SER A 80 6.39 -15.92 12.36
C SER A 80 6.69 -17.26 13.06
N GLU A 81 7.63 -17.28 13.99
CA GLU A 81 8.00 -18.42 14.83
C GLU A 81 7.00 -18.71 15.95
N PHE A 82 6.12 -17.78 16.31
CA PHE A 82 5.31 -17.85 17.53
C PHE A 82 3.81 -18.13 17.31
N GLY A 83 3.33 -18.22 16.06
CA GLY A 83 1.97 -18.70 15.69
C GLY A 83 0.76 -17.83 16.10
N TRP A 84 0.90 -16.93 17.07
CA TRP A 84 -0.15 -16.07 17.65
C TRP A 84 -0.37 -14.71 16.96
N LEU A 85 0.44 -14.37 15.96
CA LEU A 85 0.39 -13.07 15.27
C LEU A 85 -1.02 -12.68 14.78
N SER A 86 -1.80 -13.66 14.31
CA SER A 86 -3.15 -13.43 13.74
C SER A 86 -4.15 -12.84 14.73
N GLY A 87 -3.93 -12.95 16.04
CA GLY A 87 -4.78 -12.37 17.08
C GLY A 87 -4.36 -10.97 17.55
N THR A 88 -3.21 -10.47 17.09
CA THR A 88 -2.68 -9.16 17.48
C THR A 88 -3.23 -8.04 16.57
N GLU A 89 -3.32 -6.82 17.08
CA GLU A 89 -3.73 -5.65 16.28
C GLU A 89 -2.85 -5.47 15.03
N VAL A 90 -1.55 -5.72 15.15
CA VAL A 90 -0.59 -5.67 14.03
C VAL A 90 -0.93 -6.73 12.99
N GLY A 91 -1.15 -7.98 13.40
CA GLY A 91 -1.53 -9.06 12.48
C GLY A 91 -2.87 -8.81 11.78
N VAL A 92 -3.86 -8.26 12.50
CA VAL A 92 -5.14 -7.85 11.92
C VAL A 92 -4.94 -6.74 10.90
N THR A 93 -4.17 -5.70 11.24
CA THR A 93 -3.87 -4.58 10.32
C THR A 93 -3.20 -5.08 9.05
N MET A 94 -2.21 -5.97 9.17
CA MET A 94 -1.51 -6.54 8.02
C MET A 94 -2.44 -7.33 7.11
N LYS A 95 -3.25 -8.24 7.69
CA LYS A 95 -4.24 -9.01 6.94
C LYS A 95 -5.22 -8.09 6.22
N MET A 96 -5.70 -7.04 6.89
CA MET A 96 -6.56 -6.03 6.29
C MET A 96 -5.90 -5.33 5.10
N VAL A 97 -4.63 -4.93 5.23
CA VAL A 97 -3.87 -4.31 4.12
C VAL A 97 -3.70 -5.27 2.94
N GLU A 98 -3.38 -6.54 3.19
CA GLU A 98 -3.26 -7.56 2.14
C GLU A 98 -4.60 -7.75 1.41
N GLU A 99 -5.69 -8.00 2.16
CA GLU A 99 -7.04 -8.16 1.61
C GLU A 99 -7.52 -6.94 0.82
N GLN A 100 -7.30 -5.73 1.35
CA GLN A 100 -7.66 -4.48 0.68
C GLN A 100 -6.84 -4.25 -0.58
N THR A 101 -5.56 -4.64 -0.59
CA THR A 101 -4.70 -4.56 -1.78
C THR A 101 -5.18 -5.53 -2.87
N GLU A 102 -5.52 -6.77 -2.52
CA GLU A 102 -6.07 -7.74 -3.46
C GLU A 102 -7.43 -7.31 -4.01
N ASN A 103 -8.29 -6.81 -3.14
CA ASN A 103 -9.58 -6.23 -3.52
C ASN A 103 -9.37 -5.04 -4.46
N LEU A 104 -8.45 -4.13 -4.17
CA LEU A 104 -8.15 -3.02 -5.06
C LEU A 104 -7.68 -3.52 -6.43
N LEU A 105 -6.69 -4.40 -6.49
CA LEU A 105 -6.12 -4.93 -7.73
C LEU A 105 -7.16 -5.63 -8.62
N SER A 106 -8.00 -6.51 -8.03
CA SER A 106 -9.07 -7.21 -8.78
C SER A 106 -10.13 -6.28 -9.37
N ARG A 107 -10.15 -5.02 -8.93
CA ARG A 107 -11.17 -4.03 -9.25
C ARG A 107 -10.67 -2.89 -10.15
N LEU A 108 -9.39 -2.87 -10.51
CA LEU A 108 -8.81 -1.91 -11.47
C LEU A 108 -9.14 -2.33 -12.90
N SER A 109 -10.21 -1.75 -13.47
CA SER A 109 -10.74 -2.15 -14.78
C SER A 109 -10.51 -1.15 -15.90
N ASP A 110 -10.27 0.12 -15.56
CA ASP A 110 -10.23 1.22 -16.53
C ASP A 110 -9.08 2.20 -16.25
N ASP A 111 -8.72 3.00 -17.24
CA ASP A 111 -7.61 3.96 -17.17
C ASP A 111 -7.76 4.96 -16.02
N SER A 112 -8.98 5.31 -15.63
CA SER A 112 -9.22 6.28 -14.57
C SER A 112 -8.87 5.70 -13.20
N SER A 113 -9.31 4.47 -12.93
CA SER A 113 -8.99 3.71 -11.72
C SER A 113 -7.51 3.36 -11.66
N TRP A 114 -6.89 3.04 -12.80
CA TRP A 114 -5.46 2.84 -12.91
C TRP A 114 -4.67 4.10 -12.60
N LYS A 115 -5.08 5.27 -13.12
CA LYS A 115 -4.44 6.54 -12.80
C LYS A 115 -4.59 6.92 -11.35
N PHE A 116 -5.78 6.72 -10.79
CA PHE A 116 -6.11 7.21 -9.46
C PHE A 116 -5.59 6.31 -8.33
N PHE A 117 -5.57 4.99 -8.51
CA PHE A 117 -5.12 4.04 -7.49
C PHE A 117 -3.99 3.11 -7.96
N GLY A 118 -4.04 2.67 -9.22
CA GLY A 118 -3.08 1.70 -9.74
C GLY A 118 -1.63 2.20 -9.80
N TYR A 119 -1.36 3.35 -10.43
CA TYR A 119 0.00 3.91 -10.49
C TYR A 119 0.55 4.31 -9.11
N PRO A 120 -0.26 4.90 -8.21
CA PRO A 120 0.20 5.13 -6.83
C PRO A 120 0.53 3.84 -6.09
N LEU A 121 -0.27 2.78 -6.25
CA LEU A 121 0.00 1.47 -5.65
C LEU A 121 1.29 0.85 -6.21
N ILE A 122 1.54 0.97 -7.52
CA ILE A 122 2.80 0.54 -8.15
C ILE A 122 3.99 1.33 -7.58
N SER A 123 3.84 2.65 -7.45
CA SER A 123 4.90 3.51 -6.89
C SER A 123 5.23 3.11 -5.45
N LEU A 124 4.21 2.77 -4.65
CA LEU A 124 4.39 2.24 -3.31
C LEU A 124 5.13 0.89 -3.35
N ALA A 125 4.67 -0.07 -4.16
CA ALA A 125 5.29 -1.39 -4.25
C ALA A 125 6.77 -1.32 -4.68
N GLN A 126 7.11 -0.48 -5.67
CA GLN A 126 8.50 -0.23 -6.06
C GLN A 126 9.32 0.34 -4.90
N SER A 127 8.77 1.36 -4.23
CA SER A 127 9.40 1.97 -3.05
C SER A 127 9.61 0.96 -1.90
N LEU A 128 8.76 -0.07 -1.76
CA LEU A 128 8.95 -1.15 -0.79
C LEU A 128 10.12 -2.06 -1.16
N LEU A 129 10.28 -2.39 -2.46
CA LEU A 129 11.42 -3.17 -2.97
C LEU A 129 12.76 -2.43 -2.86
N ASP A 130 12.74 -1.09 -2.78
CA ASP A 130 13.92 -0.29 -2.44
C ASP A 130 14.31 -0.38 -0.95
N SER A 131 13.62 -1.17 -0.13
CA SER A 131 13.98 -1.39 1.27
C SER A 131 15.01 -2.52 1.38
N PRO A 132 16.02 -2.41 2.26
CA PRO A 132 16.93 -3.52 2.52
C PRO A 132 16.16 -4.79 2.89
N SER A 133 16.48 -5.90 2.23
CA SER A 133 15.93 -7.20 2.61
C SER A 133 16.67 -7.73 3.84
N SER A 134 15.93 -8.28 4.79
CA SER A 134 16.47 -8.98 5.97
C SER A 134 16.90 -10.43 5.67
N LYS A 135 16.61 -10.92 4.47
CA LYS A 135 16.91 -12.28 3.99
C LYS A 135 17.47 -12.20 2.57
N ASP A 136 18.22 -13.21 2.15
CA ASP A 136 18.61 -13.33 0.76
C ASP A 136 17.37 -13.40 -0.14
N VAL A 137 17.39 -12.61 -1.22
CA VAL A 137 16.29 -12.54 -2.18
C VAL A 137 16.66 -13.42 -3.37
N ILE A 138 15.79 -14.39 -3.66
CA ILE A 138 15.91 -15.23 -4.85
C ILE A 138 14.90 -14.74 -5.88
N VAL A 139 15.39 -14.34 -7.05
CA VAL A 139 14.56 -13.93 -8.18
C VAL A 139 14.61 -15.00 -9.27
N VAL A 140 13.45 -15.49 -9.69
CA VAL A 140 13.29 -16.48 -10.77
C VAL A 140 12.30 -15.91 -11.79
N ASP A 141 12.68 -15.87 -13.06
CA ASP A 141 11.88 -15.31 -14.17
C ASP A 141 11.32 -13.90 -13.89
N GLY A 142 12.13 -13.04 -13.26
CA GLY A 142 11.75 -11.68 -12.90
C GLY A 142 10.76 -11.57 -11.72
N ARG A 143 10.54 -12.66 -10.98
CA ARG A 143 9.67 -12.71 -9.80
C ARG A 143 10.46 -13.06 -8.56
N VAL A 144 10.11 -12.46 -7.42
CA VAL A 144 10.68 -12.86 -6.13
C VAL A 144 10.14 -14.26 -5.77
N ALA A 145 11.00 -15.27 -5.88
CA ALA A 145 10.69 -16.66 -5.54
C ALA A 145 10.91 -16.96 -4.06
N SER A 146 11.83 -16.23 -3.42
CA SER A 146 12.09 -16.30 -1.98
C SER A 146 12.65 -14.97 -1.48
N GLY A 147 12.36 -14.61 -0.24
CA GLY A 147 12.82 -13.37 0.38
C GLY A 147 12.10 -13.09 1.70
N CYS A 148 12.27 -11.89 2.24
CA CYS A 148 11.44 -11.43 3.36
C CYS A 148 9.99 -11.23 2.90
N SER A 149 9.03 -11.35 3.83
CA SER A 149 7.60 -11.35 3.46
C SER A 149 7.16 -10.04 2.80
N LEU A 150 7.85 -8.92 3.07
CA LEU A 150 7.55 -7.63 2.47
C LEU A 150 7.87 -7.61 0.97
N TRP A 151 9.01 -8.20 0.61
CA TRP A 151 9.44 -8.28 -0.77
C TRP A 151 8.53 -9.18 -1.59
N ILE A 152 8.07 -10.29 -1.01
CA ILE A 152 7.08 -11.18 -1.64
C ILE A 152 5.79 -10.40 -1.89
N PHE A 153 5.24 -9.72 -0.88
CA PHE A 153 4.05 -8.89 -1.02
C PHE A 153 4.19 -7.82 -2.12
N ALA A 154 5.28 -7.04 -2.08
CA ALA A 154 5.51 -5.97 -3.06
C ALA A 154 5.68 -6.53 -4.48
N SER A 155 6.41 -7.63 -4.63
CA SER A 155 6.57 -8.34 -5.91
C SER A 155 5.22 -8.85 -6.42
N GLU A 156 4.38 -9.43 -5.58
CA GLU A 156 3.06 -9.92 -5.98
C GLU A 156 2.15 -8.80 -6.47
N VAL A 157 2.17 -7.63 -5.83
CA VAL A 157 1.44 -6.44 -6.30
C VAL A 157 1.88 -6.06 -7.71
N LEU A 158 3.17 -6.12 -8.01
CA LEU A 158 3.71 -5.82 -9.34
C LEU A 158 3.41 -6.92 -10.36
N VAL A 159 3.40 -8.20 -9.96
CA VAL A 159 3.20 -9.37 -10.83
C VAL A 159 1.73 -9.66 -11.12
N LYS A 160 0.82 -9.41 -10.16
CA LYS A 160 -0.64 -9.53 -10.36
C LYS A 160 -1.15 -8.59 -11.46
N LYS A 161 -0.31 -7.65 -11.89
CA LYS A 161 -0.43 -6.97 -13.17
C LYS A 161 0.46 -7.69 -14.19
N LYS A 162 -0.10 -8.16 -15.31
CA LYS A 162 0.67 -8.38 -16.54
C LYS A 162 1.18 -7.02 -17.07
N LEU A 163 2.11 -6.40 -16.35
CA LEU A 163 2.84 -5.17 -16.71
C LEU A 163 4.30 -5.46 -17.08
N VAL A 164 4.58 -6.68 -17.54
CA VAL A 164 5.88 -7.06 -18.13
C VAL A 164 5.76 -7.19 -19.67
N ALA A 165 4.57 -6.99 -20.25
CA ALA A 165 4.37 -7.12 -21.70
C ALA A 165 4.40 -5.81 -22.50
N SER A 166 4.78 -4.67 -21.89
CA SER A 166 4.75 -3.38 -22.60
C SER A 166 5.84 -2.38 -22.19
N PHE A 167 6.95 -2.87 -21.63
CA PHE A 167 8.15 -2.05 -21.38
C PHE A 167 9.46 -2.66 -21.92
N PHE A 168 9.36 -3.67 -22.79
CA PHE A 168 10.40 -4.08 -23.73
C PHE A 168 9.77 -4.27 -25.11
#